data_AF-A0A9W8I0X5-F1
#
_entry.id   AF-A0A9W8I0X5-F1
#
_cell.length_a   1.000
_cell.length_b   1.000
_cell.length_c   1.000
_cell.angle_alpha   90.00
_cell.angle_beta   90.00
_cell.angle_gamma   90.00
#
_symmetry.space_group_name_H-M   'P 1'
#
loop_
_entity.id
_entity.type
_entity.pdbx_description
1 polymer ?
#
loop_
_entity_poly.entity_id
_entity_poly.type
_entity_poly.pdbx_seq_one_letter_code
_entity_poly.pdbx_strand_id
1 'polypeptide(L)'
;MSEKAIDIKNEEKQTDTAPTPQNTPVFTAPLAAGAGISSETADALAAQNPALLGMLQGRLSSLIGASSGYIESLPKPVRERVDVLRYLQQQHTEIDKKLHLEIFELEKKYSKLYAPLYE
;
A
#
# COMPACT_ATOMS: atom_id res chain seq x y z
N MET A 1 3.39 45.96 34.60
CA MET A 1 3.65 44.57 35.04
C MET A 1 4.72 44.00 34.14
N SER A 2 5.69 43.33 34.75
CA SER A 2 7.04 43.04 34.24
C SER A 2 7.08 42.14 33.00
N GLU A 3 7.93 42.49 32.04
CA GLU A 3 8.45 41.55 31.04
C GLU A 3 9.16 40.39 31.78
N LYS A 4 8.82 39.16 31.43
CA LYS A 4 9.45 37.95 31.97
C LYS A 4 10.36 37.39 30.89
N ALA A 5 11.67 37.52 31.10
CA ALA A 5 12.69 36.96 30.23
C ALA A 5 12.54 35.44 30.12
N ILE A 6 12.75 34.90 28.92
CA ILE A 6 12.69 33.46 28.65
C ILE A 6 14.10 32.91 28.93
N ASP A 7 14.24 32.11 29.98
CA ASP A 7 15.48 31.42 30.34
C ASP A 7 15.77 30.29 29.35
N ILE A 8 16.81 30.46 28.51
CA ILE A 8 17.25 29.50 27.49
C ILE A 8 18.19 28.47 28.14
N LYS A 9 17.74 27.68 29.12
CA LYS A 9 18.47 26.49 29.59
C LYS A 9 17.52 25.42 30.14
N ASN A 10 16.78 24.75 29.26
CA ASN A 10 16.54 23.31 29.40
C ASN A 10 16.02 22.75 28.06
N GLU A 11 16.72 21.75 27.52
CA GLU A 11 16.30 21.01 26.33
C GLU A 11 15.07 20.15 26.65
N GLU A 12 13.89 20.63 26.29
CA GLU A 12 12.75 19.73 26.05
C GLU A 12 12.39 19.83 24.58
N LYS A 13 12.79 18.80 23.85
CA LYS A 13 12.51 18.54 22.45
C LYS A 13 10.99 18.44 22.28
N GLN A 14 10.31 19.58 22.16
CA GLN A 14 8.90 19.67 21.81
C GLN A 14 8.76 19.18 20.37
N THR A 15 8.53 17.88 20.20
CA THR A 15 8.09 17.29 18.95
C THR A 15 6.64 17.69 18.77
N ASP A 16 6.44 18.82 18.07
CA ASP A 16 5.15 19.29 17.57
C ASP A 16 4.59 18.25 16.58
N THR A 17 4.03 17.17 17.15
CA THR A 17 3.45 16.07 16.40
C THR A 17 1.95 16.31 16.41
N ALA A 18 1.42 16.75 15.27
CA ALA A 18 0.00 16.93 15.09
C ALA A 18 -0.75 15.67 15.57
N PRO A 19 -1.79 15.80 16.42
CA PRO A 19 -2.52 14.67 16.96
C PRO A 19 -3.20 13.91 15.82
N THR A 20 -2.62 12.80 15.41
CA THR A 20 -3.23 11.87 14.47
C THR A 20 -4.42 11.18 15.15
N PRO A 21 -5.53 10.90 14.42
CA PRO A 21 -6.69 10.26 15.01
C PRO A 21 -6.31 8.89 15.60
N GLN A 22 -6.74 8.67 16.85
CA GLN A 22 -6.49 7.52 17.72
C GLN A 22 -7.08 6.20 17.18
N ASN A 23 -6.60 5.70 16.04
CA ASN A 23 -6.92 4.35 15.55
C ASN A 23 -5.87 3.74 14.62
N THR A 24 -4.71 4.38 14.42
CA THR A 24 -3.58 3.71 13.77
C THR A 24 -2.88 2.84 14.82
N PRO A 25 -2.88 1.50 14.71
CA PRO A 25 -2.17 0.65 15.65
C PRO A 25 -0.67 1.02 15.66
N VAL A 26 -0.08 1.08 16.85
CA VAL A 26 1.36 1.36 17.07
C VAL A 26 2.26 0.31 16.40
N PHE A 27 1.67 -0.83 16.01
CA PHE A 27 2.29 -1.84 15.17
C PHE A 27 1.85 -1.63 13.72
N THR A 28 2.78 -1.27 12.85
CA THR A 28 2.59 -1.44 11.41
C THR A 28 2.34 -2.92 11.15
N ALA A 29 1.09 -3.30 10.85
CA ALA A 29 0.81 -4.62 10.33
C ALA A 29 1.76 -4.88 9.14
N PRO A 30 2.39 -6.06 9.02
CA PRO A 30 3.22 -6.37 7.88
C PRO A 30 2.30 -6.38 6.64
N LEU A 31 2.26 -5.26 5.91
CA LEU A 31 1.57 -5.12 4.63
C LEU A 31 2.27 -5.91 3.49
N ALA A 32 3.24 -6.76 3.84
CA ALA A 32 3.87 -7.74 2.96
C ALA A 32 3.20 -9.13 2.99
N ALA A 33 2.02 -9.26 3.60
CA ALA A 33 1.19 -10.46 3.48
C ALA A 33 0.20 -10.36 2.29
N GLY A 34 0.63 -9.72 1.19
CA GLY A 34 0.16 -10.15 -0.12
C GLY A 34 0.69 -11.57 -0.34
N ALA A 35 -0.05 -12.43 -1.04
CA ALA A 35 0.36 -13.80 -1.38
C ALA A 35 1.56 -13.84 -2.38
N GLY A 36 2.59 -13.03 -2.14
CA GLY A 36 3.82 -12.95 -2.89
C GLY A 36 4.97 -13.33 -1.97
N ILE A 37 5.55 -14.50 -2.22
CA ILE A 37 6.94 -14.79 -1.83
C ILE A 37 7.84 -13.63 -2.27
N SER A 38 8.53 -12.99 -1.33
CA SER A 38 9.56 -11.99 -1.66
C SER A 38 10.65 -12.61 -2.53
N SER A 39 11.22 -11.85 -3.48
CA SER A 39 12.26 -12.35 -4.40
C SER A 39 13.41 -13.01 -3.63
N GLU A 40 13.82 -12.42 -2.50
CA GLU A 40 14.90 -12.92 -1.65
C GLU A 40 14.59 -14.31 -1.05
N THR A 41 13.32 -14.54 -0.65
CA THR A 41 12.88 -15.86 -0.19
C THR A 41 12.74 -16.86 -1.32
N ALA A 42 12.40 -16.40 -2.53
CA ALA A 42 12.32 -17.24 -3.71
C ALA A 42 13.70 -17.71 -4.16
N ASP A 43 14.70 -16.83 -4.14
CA ASP A 43 16.09 -17.11 -4.51
C ASP A 43 16.77 -18.06 -3.51
N ALA A 44 16.55 -17.86 -2.20
CA ALA A 44 17.04 -18.77 -1.18
C ALA A 44 16.40 -20.18 -1.27
N LEU A 45 15.12 -20.25 -1.64
CA LEU A 45 14.39 -21.51 -1.84
C LEU A 45 14.78 -22.18 -3.17
N ALA A 46 15.05 -21.41 -4.22
CA ALA A 46 15.57 -21.87 -5.50
C ALA A 46 16.94 -22.54 -5.35
N ALA A 47 17.83 -21.93 -4.55
CA ALA A 47 19.16 -22.45 -4.27
C ALA A 47 19.12 -23.74 -3.44
N GLN A 48 18.15 -23.90 -2.53
CA GLN A 48 17.98 -25.12 -1.74
C GLN A 48 17.28 -26.24 -2.52
N ASN A 49 16.26 -25.92 -3.31
CA ASN A 49 15.52 -26.93 -4.07
C ASN A 49 14.79 -26.32 -5.28
N PRO A 50 15.36 -26.42 -6.50
CA PRO A 50 14.74 -25.87 -7.71
C PRO A 50 13.42 -26.55 -8.08
N ALA A 51 13.19 -27.81 -7.65
CA ALA A 51 11.93 -28.49 -7.87
C ALA A 51 10.78 -27.90 -7.03
N LEU A 52 11.08 -27.43 -5.81
CA LEU A 52 10.08 -26.75 -4.97
C LEU A 52 9.69 -25.39 -5.54
N LEU A 53 10.63 -24.64 -6.12
CA LEU A 53 10.32 -23.39 -6.80
C LEU A 53 9.38 -23.62 -8.00
N GLY A 54 9.67 -24.62 -8.83
CA GLY A 54 8.80 -24.99 -9.95
C GLY A 54 7.40 -25.44 -9.52
N MET A 55 7.29 -26.22 -8.44
CA MET A 55 6.01 -26.62 -7.85
C MET A 55 5.24 -25.42 -7.30
N LEU A 56 5.92 -24.51 -6.60
CA LEU A 56 5.31 -23.31 -6.02
C LEU A 56 4.84 -22.35 -7.12
N GLN A 57 5.66 -22.12 -8.15
CA GLN A 57 5.29 -21.33 -9.32
C GLN A 57 4.11 -21.95 -10.06
N GLY A 58 4.07 -23.29 -10.22
CA GLY A 58 2.94 -24.00 -10.80
C GLY A 58 1.64 -23.84 -9.99
N ARG A 59 1.74 -23.90 -8.66
CA ARG A 59 0.59 -23.67 -7.75
C ARG A 59 0.13 -22.23 -7.75
N LEU A 60 1.03 -21.25 -7.72
CA LEU A 60 0.68 -19.82 -7.81
C LEU A 60 0.06 -19.48 -9.18
N SER A 61 0.58 -20.06 -10.26
CA SER A 61 0.01 -19.90 -11.61
C SER A 61 -1.39 -20.51 -11.71
N SER A 62 -1.63 -21.62 -11.02
CA SER A 62 -2.97 -22.22 -10.91
C SER A 62 -3.90 -21.43 -9.98
N LEU A 63 -3.37 -20.64 -9.04
CA LEU A 63 -4.16 -19.87 -8.08
C LEU A 63 -4.52 -18.49 -8.61
N ILE A 64 -3.68 -17.92 -9.46
CA ILE A 64 -3.95 -16.69 -10.21
C ILE A 64 -5.06 -16.97 -11.22
N GLY A 65 -6.22 -16.35 -11.01
CA GLY A 65 -7.37 -16.46 -11.91
C GLY A 65 -8.29 -17.65 -11.66
N ALA A 66 -7.94 -18.60 -10.78
CA ALA A 66 -8.89 -19.61 -10.33
C ALA A 66 -9.86 -18.96 -9.33
N SER A 67 -11.13 -18.88 -9.71
CA SER A 67 -12.18 -18.58 -8.71
C SER A 67 -12.11 -19.68 -7.65
N SER A 68 -12.11 -19.29 -6.38
CA SER A 68 -12.07 -20.24 -5.27
C SER A 68 -13.33 -21.12 -5.16
N GLY A 69 -14.21 -21.11 -6.18
CA GLY A 69 -15.57 -21.68 -6.16
C GLY A 69 -16.52 -20.99 -5.18
N TYR A 70 -15.99 -20.21 -4.22
CA TYR A 70 -16.77 -19.60 -3.15
C TYR A 70 -17.80 -18.62 -3.69
N ILE A 71 -17.43 -17.75 -4.63
CA ILE A 71 -18.38 -16.78 -5.22
C ILE A 71 -19.49 -17.47 -6.02
N GLU A 72 -19.21 -18.64 -6.60
CA GLU A 72 -20.15 -19.43 -7.38
C GLU A 72 -21.11 -20.24 -6.51
N SER A 73 -20.68 -20.61 -5.29
CA SER A 73 -21.52 -21.30 -4.31
C SER A 73 -22.43 -20.35 -3.50
N LEU A 74 -22.20 -19.03 -3.57
CA LEU A 74 -23.04 -18.04 -2.91
C LEU A 74 -24.48 -18.01 -3.48
N PRO A 75 -25.50 -17.82 -2.63
CA PRO A 75 -26.88 -17.61 -3.06
C PRO A 75 -27.01 -16.41 -4.01
N LYS A 76 -27.95 -16.50 -4.95
CA LYS A 76 -28.24 -15.46 -5.96
C LYS A 76 -28.29 -14.02 -5.40
N PRO A 77 -29.01 -13.71 -4.30
CA PRO A 77 -29.06 -12.33 -3.78
C PRO A 77 -27.71 -11.80 -3.27
N VAL A 78 -26.82 -12.69 -2.82
CA VAL A 78 -25.49 -12.29 -2.34
C VAL A 78 -24.57 -12.02 -3.53
N ARG A 79 -24.66 -12.84 -4.58
CA ARG A 79 -23.88 -12.67 -5.81
C ARG A 79 -24.17 -11.34 -6.50
N GLU A 80 -25.44 -10.98 -6.63
CA GLU A 80 -25.86 -9.70 -7.22
C GLU A 80 -25.27 -8.51 -6.46
N ARG A 81 -25.21 -8.58 -5.12
CA ARG A 81 -24.57 -7.52 -4.31
C ARG A 81 -23.06 -7.45 -4.54
N VAL A 82 -22.39 -8.60 -4.66
CA VAL A 82 -20.95 -8.65 -4.98
C VAL A 82 -20.70 -8.03 -6.36
N ASP A 83 -21.55 -8.30 -7.34
CA ASP A 83 -21.41 -7.75 -8.68
C ASP A 83 -21.64 -6.23 -8.71
N VAL A 84 -22.60 -5.72 -7.94
CA VAL A 84 -22.78 -4.27 -7.73
C VAL A 84 -21.57 -3.64 -7.05
N LEU A 85 -21.01 -4.30 -6.03
CA LEU A 85 -19.80 -3.80 -5.36
C LEU A 85 -18.60 -3.77 -6.31
N ARG A 86 -18.45 -4.76 -7.19
CA ARG A 86 -17.41 -4.77 -8.23
C ARG A 86 -17.59 -3.60 -9.20
N TYR A 87 -18.81 -3.31 -9.61
CA TYR A 87 -19.10 -2.15 -10.45
C TYR A 87 -18.71 -0.84 -9.76
N LEU A 88 -19.06 -0.68 -8.48
CA LEU A 88 -18.68 0.50 -7.71
C LEU A 88 -17.15 0.62 -7.56
N GLN A 89 -16.46 -0.49 -7.34
CA GLN A 89 -15.00 -0.53 -7.29
C GLN A 89 -14.37 -0.09 -8.61
N GLN A 90 -14.95 -0.49 -9.75
CA GLN A 90 -14.48 -0.04 -11.05
C GLN A 90 -14.59 1.48 -11.21
N GLN A 91 -15.73 2.07 -10.83
CA GLN A 91 -15.92 3.52 -10.85
C GLN A 91 -14.91 4.25 -9.95
N HIS A 92 -14.62 3.69 -8.78
CA HIS A 92 -13.58 4.23 -7.89
C HIS A 92 -12.20 4.22 -8.57
N THR A 93 -11.82 3.10 -9.18
CA THR A 93 -10.54 2.97 -9.89
C THR A 93 -10.41 3.95 -11.07
N GLU A 94 -11.49 4.30 -11.75
CA GLU A 94 -11.48 5.32 -12.78
C GLU A 94 -11.14 6.72 -12.23
N ILE A 95 -11.63 7.05 -11.04
CA ILE A 95 -11.32 8.31 -10.35
C ILE A 95 -9.87 8.29 -9.85
N ASP A 96 -9.43 7.18 -9.23
CA ASP A 96 -8.04 7.02 -8.78
C ASP A 96 -7.05 7.21 -9.92
N LYS A 97 -7.37 6.68 -11.12
CA LYS A 97 -6.54 6.87 -12.30
C LYS A 97 -6.35 8.35 -12.65
N LYS A 98 -7.42 9.16 -12.57
CA LYS A 98 -7.33 10.61 -12.83
C LYS A 98 -6.48 11.30 -11.77
N LEU A 99 -6.66 10.95 -10.50
CA LEU A 99 -5.85 11.44 -9.39
C LEU A 99 -4.36 11.15 -9.62
N HIS A 100 -4.02 9.92 -10.01
CA HIS A 100 -2.62 9.57 -10.27
C HIS A 100 -2.03 10.30 -11.47
N LEU A 101 -2.82 10.58 -12.51
CA LEU A 101 -2.38 11.40 -13.64
C LEU A 101 -2.09 12.84 -13.22
N GLU A 102 -2.96 13.44 -12.40
CA GLU A 102 -2.75 14.80 -11.88
C GLU A 102 -1.52 14.87 -10.97
N ILE A 103 -1.32 13.88 -10.10
CA ILE A 103 -0.10 13.77 -9.28
C ILE A 103 1.13 13.69 -10.18
N PHE A 104 1.12 12.86 -11.22
CA PHE A 104 2.24 12.71 -12.13
C PHE A 104 2.58 14.01 -12.87
N GLU A 105 1.57 14.76 -13.33
CA GLU A 105 1.77 16.08 -13.94
C GLU A 105 2.36 17.08 -12.95
N LEU A 106 1.91 17.04 -11.69
CA LEU A 106 2.42 17.86 -10.61
C LEU A 106 3.89 17.53 -10.30
N GLU A 107 4.22 16.25 -10.14
CA GLU A 107 5.58 15.76 -9.94
C GLU A 107 6.49 16.22 -11.07
N LYS A 108 6.04 16.10 -12.33
CA LYS A 108 6.79 16.57 -13.49
C LYS A 108 7.02 18.08 -13.45
N LYS A 109 6.03 18.87 -13.01
CA LYS A 109 6.17 20.32 -12.86
C LYS A 109 7.21 20.67 -11.81
N TYR A 110 7.13 20.07 -10.63
CA TYR A 110 8.05 20.37 -9.54
C TYR A 110 9.45 19.79 -9.79
N SER A 111 9.57 18.64 -10.43
CA SER A 111 10.85 18.07 -10.86
C SER A 111 11.66 19.06 -11.71
N LYS A 112 11.00 19.78 -12.64
CA LYS A 112 11.65 20.84 -13.43
C LYS A 112 12.11 22.04 -12.59
N LEU A 113 11.37 22.39 -11.54
CA LEU A 113 11.74 23.49 -10.63
C LEU A 113 12.93 23.09 -9.74
N TYR A 114 13.01 21.82 -9.37
CA TYR A 114 14.12 21.29 -8.58
C TYR A 114 15.37 21.00 -9.42
N ALA A 115 15.23 20.71 -10.72
CA ALA A 115 16.36 20.43 -11.62
C ALA A 115 17.57 21.38 -11.46
N PRO A 116 17.42 22.73 -11.49
CA PRO A 116 18.57 23.64 -11.35
C PRO A 116 19.25 23.64 -9.97
N LEU A 117 18.67 23.02 -8.93
CA LEU A 117 19.31 22.89 -7.62
C LEU A 117 20.26 21.69 -7.53
N TYR A 118 20.12 20.73 -8.45
CA TYR A 118 20.84 19.45 -8.41
C TYR A 118 21.74 19.22 -9.64
N GLU A 119 21.77 20.18 -10.58
CA GLU A 119 22.77 20.28 -11.65
C GLU A 119 23.97 21.13 -11.23
#